data_AF-A0A2G2LGD8-F1
#
_entry.id   AF-A0A2G2LGD8-F1
#
_cell.length_a   1.000
_cell.length_b   1.000
_cell.length_c   1.000
_cell.angle_alpha   90.00
_cell.angle_beta   90.00
_cell.angle_gamma   90.00
#
_symmetry.space_group_name_H-M   'P 1'
#
loop_
_entity.id
_entity.type
_entity.pdbx_description
1 polymer ?
#
loop_
_entity_poly.entity_id
_entity_poly.type
_entity_poly.pdbx_seq_one_letter_code
_entity_poly.pdbx_strand_id
1 'polypeptide(L)'
;MNNYKDKSKVYSSAKCGDFRVVQYVSHKLIFIEFIGTGYKAIVTSRSISERTIKDKMLPSVYGVGFPGDGEYKPRFKGVKSKIYVAWTSMLQRCYDQGFKNRYPTYIGCEVCPEWHNFQVFAQWMSMQDWKGMHLDKDIIVKGNKTYGPKYCKFVTEEENLIEAHAKSYSFISDKGERVDVYNLAKFCRDNNLNCGNMCQVQMGNRISSKGWSKAI
;
A
#
# COMPACT_ATOMS: atom_id res chain seq x y z
N MET A 1 -35.07 28.47 -7.78
CA MET A 1 -36.12 27.44 -7.61
C MET A 1 -35.43 26.10 -7.38
N ASN A 2 -35.63 25.44 -6.23
CA ASN A 2 -35.01 24.13 -5.94
C ASN A 2 -35.74 23.02 -6.72
N ASN A 3 -35.14 22.54 -7.81
CA ASN A 3 -35.72 21.58 -8.76
C ASN A 3 -35.66 20.10 -8.31
N TYR A 4 -35.36 19.82 -7.04
CA TYR A 4 -35.10 18.45 -6.53
C TYR A 4 -36.19 17.95 -5.55
N LYS A 5 -37.44 18.40 -5.73
CA LYS A 5 -38.55 18.12 -4.80
C LYS A 5 -39.10 16.70 -4.90
N ASP A 6 -38.89 16.05 -6.05
CA ASP A 6 -39.41 14.71 -6.29
C ASP A 6 -38.50 13.65 -5.68
N LYS A 7 -38.89 13.16 -4.50
CA LYS A 7 -38.16 12.12 -3.77
C LYS A 7 -38.20 10.75 -4.45
N SER A 8 -39.10 10.55 -5.42
CA SER A 8 -39.20 9.30 -6.18
C SER A 8 -38.19 9.23 -7.34
N LYS A 9 -37.56 10.36 -7.67
CA LYS A 9 -36.66 10.49 -8.80
C LYS A 9 -35.21 10.17 -8.42
N VAL A 10 -34.53 9.46 -9.33
CA VAL A 10 -33.07 9.25 -9.30
C VAL A 10 -32.40 10.38 -10.09
N TYR A 11 -31.32 10.92 -9.53
CA TYR A 11 -30.53 12.00 -10.10
C TYR A 11 -29.08 11.54 -10.29
N SER A 12 -28.42 12.03 -11.34
CA SER A 12 -27.02 11.65 -11.65
C SER A 12 -26.05 12.79 -11.41
N SER A 13 -25.01 12.53 -10.62
CA SER A 13 -23.88 13.45 -10.47
C SER A 13 -23.00 13.47 -11.72
N ALA A 14 -22.45 14.64 -12.08
CA ALA A 14 -21.46 14.75 -13.15
C ALA A 14 -20.08 14.26 -12.70
N LYS A 15 -19.86 14.09 -11.38
CA LYS A 15 -18.59 13.63 -10.84
C LYS A 15 -18.57 12.14 -10.53
N CYS A 16 -19.55 11.63 -9.78
CA CYS A 16 -19.60 10.21 -9.43
C CYS A 16 -20.94 9.85 -8.76
N GLY A 17 -21.62 8.85 -9.31
CA GLY A 17 -22.75 8.17 -8.67
C GLY A 17 -24.12 8.78 -8.94
N ASP A 18 -25.10 7.89 -9.03
CA ASP A 18 -26.52 8.21 -9.01
C ASP A 18 -27.00 8.26 -7.56
N PHE A 19 -27.95 9.15 -7.27
CA PHE A 19 -28.45 9.40 -5.92
C PHE A 19 -29.93 9.74 -5.91
N ARG A 20 -30.56 9.55 -4.74
CA ARG A 20 -31.91 10.01 -4.44
C ARG A 20 -31.90 11.02 -3.30
N VAL A 21 -32.87 11.93 -3.31
CA VAL A 21 -33.11 12.85 -2.20
C VAL A 21 -33.97 12.16 -1.15
N VAL A 22 -33.44 12.03 0.07
CA VAL A 22 -34.17 11.40 1.19
C VAL A 22 -35.01 12.46 1.90
N GLN A 23 -34.37 13.56 2.33
CA GLN A 23 -35.07 14.68 2.96
C GLN A 23 -34.30 16.00 2.85
N TYR A 24 -35.03 17.09 3.02
CA TYR A 24 -34.45 18.41 3.22
C TYR A 24 -34.20 18.61 4.71
N VAL A 25 -32.94 18.85 5.08
CA VAL A 25 -32.55 19.16 6.47
C VAL A 25 -32.73 20.65 6.73
N SER A 26 -32.43 21.48 5.73
CA SER A 26 -32.72 22.92 5.73
C SER A 26 -32.85 23.42 4.29
N HIS A 27 -33.06 24.72 4.08
CA HIS A 27 -33.05 25.31 2.74
C HIS A 27 -31.70 25.14 2.00
N LYS A 28 -30.60 25.01 2.75
CA LYS A 28 -29.25 24.85 2.19
C LYS A 28 -28.75 23.40 2.20
N LEU A 29 -29.28 22.55 3.09
CA LEU A 29 -28.77 21.19 3.33
C LEU A 29 -29.79 20.12 2.97
N ILE A 30 -29.34 19.12 2.22
CA ILE A 30 -30.17 18.04 1.69
C ILE A 30 -29.50 16.72 2.06
N PHE A 31 -30.27 15.82 2.66
CA PHE A 31 -29.86 14.45 2.94
C PHE A 31 -30.15 13.57 1.72
N ILE A 32 -29.11 12.92 1.21
CA ILE A 32 -29.16 12.08 0.01
C ILE A 32 -28.63 10.68 0.30
N GLU A 33 -28.94 9.75 -0.60
CA GLU A 33 -28.39 8.40 -0.62
C GLU A 33 -27.93 8.07 -2.03
N PHE A 34 -26.67 7.66 -2.18
CA PHE A 34 -26.13 7.15 -3.43
C PHE A 34 -26.61 5.72 -3.67
N ILE A 35 -27.09 5.45 -4.87
CA ILE A 35 -27.71 4.17 -5.23
C ILE A 35 -26.65 3.07 -5.35
N GLY A 36 -25.47 3.37 -5.89
CA GLY A 36 -24.44 2.37 -6.17
C GLY A 36 -23.87 1.70 -4.92
N THR A 37 -23.80 2.42 -3.81
CA THR A 37 -23.14 1.94 -2.57
C THR A 37 -24.03 2.01 -1.34
N GLY A 38 -25.20 2.65 -1.42
CA GLY A 38 -26.02 2.98 -0.26
C GLY A 38 -25.42 4.08 0.62
N TYR A 39 -24.33 4.73 0.20
CA TYR A 39 -23.70 5.79 0.98
C TYR A 39 -24.63 6.99 1.15
N LYS A 40 -24.82 7.40 2.41
CA LYS A 40 -25.70 8.53 2.77
C LYS A 40 -24.87 9.73 3.17
N ALA A 41 -25.27 10.91 2.71
CA ALA A 41 -24.55 12.15 2.98
C ALA A 41 -25.50 13.34 3.10
N ILE A 42 -25.09 14.32 3.93
CA ILE A 42 -25.71 15.65 3.92
C ILE A 42 -24.86 16.53 2.99
N VAL A 43 -25.48 17.05 1.95
CA VAL A 43 -24.84 17.89 0.93
C VAL A 43 -25.54 19.23 0.80
N THR A 44 -24.89 20.20 0.18
CA THR A 44 -25.53 21.50 -0.05
C THR A 44 -26.41 21.44 -1.30
N SER A 45 -27.52 22.17 -1.30
CA SER A 45 -28.36 22.36 -2.50
C SER A 45 -27.55 22.87 -3.69
N ARG A 46 -26.57 23.75 -3.43
CA ARG A 46 -25.60 24.24 -4.41
C ARG A 46 -24.79 23.11 -5.05
N SER A 47 -24.20 22.21 -4.26
CA SER A 47 -23.38 21.10 -4.79
C SER A 47 -24.20 20.13 -5.65
N ILE A 48 -25.48 19.95 -5.33
CA ILE A 48 -26.42 19.19 -6.16
C ILE A 48 -26.68 19.93 -7.47
N SER A 49 -27.00 21.23 -7.43
CA SER A 49 -27.23 22.01 -8.64
C SER A 49 -26.01 22.10 -9.57
N GLU A 50 -24.82 22.18 -8.99
CA GLU A 50 -23.55 22.18 -9.73
C GLU A 50 -23.12 20.76 -10.15
N ARG A 51 -23.85 19.72 -9.73
CA ARG A 51 -23.58 18.29 -10.01
C ARG A 51 -22.17 17.85 -9.58
N THR A 52 -21.67 18.40 -8.47
CA THR A 52 -20.28 18.21 -7.98
C THR A 52 -20.14 17.16 -6.89
N ILE A 53 -21.26 16.65 -6.35
CA ILE A 53 -21.27 15.62 -5.30
C ILE A 53 -20.67 14.29 -5.80
N LYS A 54 -20.16 13.45 -4.91
CA LYS A 54 -19.54 12.17 -5.29
C LYS A 54 -19.96 11.07 -4.34
N ASP A 55 -20.23 9.90 -4.89
CA ASP A 55 -20.21 8.67 -4.11
C ASP A 55 -18.76 8.38 -3.69
N LYS A 56 -18.46 8.58 -2.39
CA LYS A 56 -17.12 8.40 -1.83
C LYS A 56 -16.80 6.93 -1.53
N MET A 57 -17.82 6.07 -1.50
CA MET A 57 -17.68 4.65 -1.21
C MET A 57 -17.55 3.82 -2.50
N LEU A 58 -17.77 4.44 -3.67
CA LEU A 58 -17.64 3.76 -4.95
C LEU A 58 -16.15 3.57 -5.31
N PRO A 59 -15.69 2.34 -5.62
CA PRO A 59 -14.34 2.09 -6.09
C PRO A 59 -14.00 2.91 -7.34
N SER A 60 -12.92 3.68 -7.27
CA SER A 60 -12.48 4.56 -8.35
C SER A 60 -10.97 4.51 -8.60
N VAL A 61 -10.22 3.75 -7.79
CA VAL A 61 -8.75 3.72 -7.82
C VAL A 61 -8.30 2.28 -8.00
N TYR A 62 -7.77 1.96 -9.18
CA TYR A 62 -7.37 0.61 -9.59
C TYR A 62 -8.46 -0.45 -9.37
N GLY A 63 -9.73 -0.08 -9.60
CA GLY A 63 -10.88 -0.99 -9.56
C GLY A 63 -11.39 -1.36 -8.17
N VAL A 64 -10.59 -1.18 -7.10
CA VAL A 64 -10.98 -1.58 -5.74
C VAL A 64 -10.92 -0.44 -4.73
N GLY A 65 -9.98 0.50 -4.88
CA GLY A 65 -9.76 1.57 -3.91
C GLY A 65 -10.79 2.69 -4.02
N PHE A 66 -11.25 3.19 -2.88
CA PHE A 66 -12.18 4.32 -2.80
C PHE A 66 -11.74 5.35 -1.74
N PRO A 67 -12.07 6.64 -1.92
CA PRO A 67 -11.65 7.69 -0.99
C PRO A 67 -12.20 7.55 0.44
N GLY A 68 -13.40 7.00 0.57
CA GLY A 68 -14.15 6.95 1.82
C GLY A 68 -14.62 8.32 2.31
N ASP A 69 -15.44 8.32 3.35
CA ASP A 69 -15.85 9.54 4.04
C ASP A 69 -15.09 9.71 5.35
N GLY A 70 -14.31 10.79 5.45
CA GLY A 70 -13.49 11.05 6.63
C GLY A 70 -12.63 12.31 6.53
N GLU A 71 -11.78 12.50 7.53
CA GLU A 71 -10.99 13.70 7.72
C GLU A 71 -9.74 13.76 6.82
N TYR A 72 -9.18 12.60 6.46
CA TYR A 72 -7.94 12.53 5.71
C TYR A 72 -8.14 12.99 4.27
N LYS A 73 -7.37 14.01 3.86
CA LYS A 73 -7.46 14.60 2.52
C LYS A 73 -6.46 13.94 1.57
N PRO A 74 -6.93 13.42 0.40
CA PRO A 74 -6.06 12.94 -0.66
C PRO A 74 -5.10 13.99 -1.22
N ARG A 75 -5.48 15.27 -1.13
CA ARG A 75 -4.73 16.41 -1.66
C ARG A 75 -4.74 17.57 -0.68
N PHE A 76 -3.64 18.32 -0.65
CA PHE A 76 -3.48 19.59 0.04
C PHE A 76 -2.91 20.62 -0.92
N LYS A 77 -3.58 21.78 -1.07
CA LYS A 77 -3.21 22.84 -2.04
C LYS A 77 -2.94 22.31 -3.46
N GLY A 78 -3.79 21.39 -3.94
CA GLY A 78 -3.67 20.76 -5.27
C GLY A 78 -2.69 19.59 -5.37
N VAL A 79 -1.75 19.45 -4.43
CA VAL A 79 -0.73 18.39 -4.40
C VAL A 79 -1.27 17.16 -3.68
N LYS A 80 -0.95 15.95 -4.16
CA LYS A 80 -1.32 14.70 -3.46
C LYS A 80 -0.63 14.63 -2.11
N SER A 81 -1.34 14.23 -1.05
CA SER A 81 -0.72 13.97 0.24
C SER A 81 0.19 12.74 0.16
N LYS A 82 1.27 12.71 0.94
CA LYS A 82 2.20 11.57 0.95
C LYS A 82 1.51 10.26 1.32
N ILE A 83 0.55 10.31 2.25
CA ILE A 83 -0.28 9.17 2.64
C ILE A 83 -1.10 8.67 1.45
N TYR A 84 -1.73 9.57 0.67
CA TYR A 84 -2.46 9.19 -0.52
C TYR A 84 -1.56 8.60 -1.61
N VAL A 85 -0.36 9.15 -1.79
CA VAL A 85 0.64 8.58 -2.71
C VAL A 85 0.98 7.15 -2.29
N ALA A 86 1.33 6.90 -1.03
CA ALA A 86 1.63 5.57 -0.51
C ALA A 86 0.48 4.59 -0.74
N TRP A 87 -0.75 4.99 -0.42
CA TRP A 87 -1.96 4.19 -0.65
C TRP A 87 -2.17 3.86 -2.13
N THR A 88 -2.10 4.86 -3.02
CA THR A 88 -2.27 4.62 -4.46
C THR A 88 -1.16 3.76 -5.05
N SER A 89 0.09 3.91 -4.60
CA SER A 89 1.20 3.07 -5.06
C SER A 89 1.04 1.61 -4.60
N MET A 90 0.56 1.40 -3.37
CA MET A 90 0.22 0.06 -2.88
C MET A 90 -0.85 -0.61 -3.75
N LEU A 91 -1.94 0.10 -4.04
CA LEU A 91 -3.01 -0.41 -4.92
C LEU A 91 -2.51 -0.66 -6.35
N GLN A 92 -1.67 0.22 -6.90
CA GLN A 92 -1.08 0.02 -8.23
C GLN A 92 -0.33 -1.31 -8.31
N ARG A 93 0.55 -1.57 -7.33
CA ARG A 93 1.32 -2.82 -7.27
C ARG A 93 0.41 -4.04 -7.25
N CYS A 94 -0.75 -3.96 -6.58
CA CYS A 94 -1.66 -5.09 -6.41
C CYS A 94 -2.70 -5.24 -7.52
N TYR A 95 -3.05 -4.20 -8.28
CA TYR A 95 -4.22 -4.24 -9.16
C TYR A 95 -4.00 -3.66 -10.56
N ASP A 96 -2.88 -2.98 -10.82
CA ASP A 96 -2.53 -2.52 -12.17
C ASP A 96 -1.84 -3.64 -12.96
N GLN A 97 -2.54 -4.17 -13.97
CA GLN A 97 -2.00 -5.26 -14.81
C GLN A 97 -0.78 -4.82 -15.61
N GLY A 98 -0.73 -3.58 -16.09
CA GLY A 98 0.43 -3.04 -16.81
C GLY A 98 1.65 -2.96 -15.89
N PHE A 99 1.43 -2.58 -14.63
CA PHE A 99 2.47 -2.60 -13.61
C PHE A 99 2.96 -4.02 -13.32
N LYS A 100 2.05 -4.99 -13.13
CA LYS A 100 2.42 -6.39 -12.87
C LYS A 100 3.16 -7.04 -14.03
N ASN A 101 2.83 -6.68 -15.28
CA ASN A 101 3.56 -7.15 -16.45
C ASN A 101 5.01 -6.64 -16.46
N ARG A 102 5.25 -5.40 -16.02
CA ARG A 102 6.59 -4.82 -15.89
C ARG A 102 7.34 -5.35 -14.67
N TYR A 103 6.62 -5.64 -13.59
CA TYR A 103 7.17 -6.09 -12.31
C TYR A 103 6.47 -7.38 -11.83
N PRO A 104 6.83 -8.55 -12.39
CA PRO A 104 6.16 -9.82 -12.10
C PRO A 104 6.21 -10.25 -10.64
N THR A 105 7.12 -9.71 -9.83
CA THR A 105 7.21 -9.97 -8.39
C THR A 105 5.92 -9.60 -7.64
N TYR A 106 5.13 -8.67 -8.19
CA TYR A 106 3.84 -8.26 -7.63
C TYR A 106 2.65 -9.09 -8.13
N ILE A 107 2.86 -10.09 -8.98
CA ILE A 107 1.82 -11.06 -9.33
C ILE A 107 1.39 -11.80 -8.04
N GLY A 108 0.08 -11.98 -7.91
CA GLY A 108 -0.55 -12.53 -6.71
C GLY A 108 -0.61 -11.58 -5.51
N CYS A 109 -0.06 -10.37 -5.60
CA CYS A 109 -0.18 -9.41 -4.49
C CYS A 109 -1.58 -8.81 -4.40
N GLU A 110 -2.06 -8.66 -3.17
CA GLU A 110 -3.38 -8.14 -2.82
C GLU A 110 -3.30 -7.20 -1.60
N VAL A 111 -4.39 -6.49 -1.35
CA VAL A 111 -4.53 -5.57 -0.20
C VAL A 111 -5.73 -6.01 0.62
N CYS A 112 -5.60 -6.03 1.95
CA CYS A 112 -6.71 -6.37 2.84
C CYS A 112 -7.93 -5.44 2.57
N PRO A 113 -9.17 -5.96 2.62
CA PRO A 113 -10.36 -5.21 2.21
C PRO A 113 -10.53 -3.87 2.93
N GLU A 114 -10.14 -3.77 4.19
CA GLU A 114 -10.24 -2.56 4.99
C GLU A 114 -9.40 -1.42 4.40
N TRP A 115 -8.23 -1.74 3.83
CA TRP A 115 -7.33 -0.78 3.20
C TRP A 115 -7.74 -0.39 1.78
N HIS A 116 -8.83 -0.97 1.24
CA HIS A 116 -9.46 -0.43 0.03
C HIS A 116 -10.12 0.93 0.32
N ASN A 117 -10.47 1.20 1.58
CA ASN A 117 -10.88 2.52 2.03
C ASN A 117 -9.66 3.38 2.38
N PHE A 118 -9.44 4.46 1.64
CA PHE A 118 -8.35 5.39 1.91
C PHE A 118 -8.36 5.95 3.35
N GLN A 119 -9.53 6.20 3.94
CA GLN A 119 -9.60 6.73 5.32
C GLN A 119 -9.02 5.74 6.34
N VAL A 120 -9.30 4.45 6.18
CA VAL A 120 -8.82 3.41 7.09
C VAL A 120 -7.30 3.25 6.97
N PHE A 121 -6.78 3.20 5.74
CA PHE A 121 -5.33 3.18 5.52
C PHE A 121 -4.65 4.43 6.07
N ALA A 122 -5.23 5.61 5.83
CA ALA A 122 -4.67 6.88 6.26
C ALA A 122 -4.63 7.00 7.78
N GLN A 123 -5.66 6.52 8.47
CA GLN A 123 -5.68 6.42 9.93
C GLN A 123 -4.55 5.52 10.43
N TRP A 124 -4.45 4.30 9.90
CA TRP A 124 -3.39 3.37 10.27
C TRP A 124 -2.00 3.97 10.06
N MET A 125 -1.73 4.52 8.87
CA MET A 125 -0.45 5.12 8.50
C MET A 125 -0.14 6.33 9.39
N SER A 126 -1.13 7.14 9.77
CA SER A 126 -0.91 8.31 10.64
C SER A 126 -0.39 7.97 12.03
N MET A 127 -0.60 6.73 12.49
CA MET A 127 -0.09 6.22 13.76
C MET A 127 1.31 5.60 13.66
N GLN A 128 1.87 5.50 12.46
CA GLN A 128 3.21 4.91 12.23
C GLN A 128 4.28 6.01 12.10
N ASP A 129 5.53 5.63 12.33
CA ASP A 129 6.65 6.44 11.85
C ASP A 129 6.92 6.10 10.38
N TRP A 130 6.43 6.93 9.47
CA TRP A 130 6.45 6.66 8.02
C TRP A 130 7.22 7.71 7.22
N LYS A 131 7.63 8.82 7.86
CA LYS A 131 8.18 9.97 7.14
C LYS A 131 9.55 9.61 6.57
N GLY A 132 9.67 9.65 5.24
CA GLY A 132 10.92 9.28 4.57
C GLY A 132 11.13 7.77 4.46
N MET A 133 10.09 6.97 4.75
CA MET A 133 10.15 5.51 4.74
C MET A 133 9.23 4.92 3.67
N HIS A 134 9.45 3.67 3.32
CA HIS A 134 8.73 2.89 2.34
C HIS A 134 7.84 1.85 3.01
N LEU A 135 6.58 1.75 2.55
CA LEU A 135 5.68 0.69 2.99
C LEU A 135 6.09 -0.64 2.35
N ASP A 136 6.52 -1.59 3.18
CA ASP A 136 6.88 -2.94 2.77
C ASP A 136 5.94 -3.98 3.40
N LYS A 137 5.72 -5.13 2.74
CA LYS A 137 4.84 -6.21 3.19
C LYS A 137 5.56 -7.54 3.46
N ASP A 138 6.83 -7.66 3.06
CA ASP A 138 7.59 -8.91 3.02
C ASP A 138 8.62 -8.99 4.15
N ILE A 139 8.98 -7.84 4.75
CA ILE A 139 9.99 -7.75 5.82
C ILE A 139 9.57 -8.48 7.10
N ILE A 140 8.28 -8.52 7.42
CA ILE A 140 7.79 -9.27 8.59
C ILE A 140 7.61 -10.75 8.25
N VAL A 141 7.07 -11.05 7.06
CA VAL A 141 6.78 -12.42 6.61
C VAL A 141 7.33 -12.60 5.21
N LYS A 142 8.45 -13.33 5.10
CA LYS A 142 9.12 -13.55 3.82
C LYS A 142 8.19 -14.25 2.83
N GLY A 143 8.10 -13.69 1.62
CA GLY A 143 7.25 -14.22 0.55
C GLY A 143 5.76 -13.88 0.68
N ASN A 144 5.38 -13.05 1.66
CA ASN A 144 4.01 -12.55 1.79
C ASN A 144 3.52 -11.87 0.51
N LYS A 145 2.22 -11.95 0.26
CA LYS A 145 1.57 -11.34 -0.90
C LYS A 145 0.47 -10.37 -0.50
N THR A 146 0.17 -10.24 0.79
CA THR A 146 -0.97 -9.44 1.26
C THR A 146 -0.48 -8.21 2.00
N TYR A 147 -0.80 -7.02 1.48
CA TYR A 147 -0.66 -5.77 2.24
C TYR A 147 -1.75 -5.69 3.30
N GLY A 148 -1.37 -5.36 4.53
CA GLY A 148 -2.30 -5.16 5.64
C GLY A 148 -1.57 -4.79 6.93
N PRO A 149 -2.30 -4.33 7.96
CA PRO A 149 -1.70 -3.77 9.17
C PRO A 149 -0.85 -4.77 9.97
N LYS A 150 -1.11 -6.07 9.80
CA LYS A 150 -0.39 -7.15 10.49
C LYS A 150 0.96 -7.49 9.83
N TYR A 151 1.09 -7.26 8.53
CA TYR A 151 2.24 -7.72 7.74
C TYR A 151 3.08 -6.57 7.18
N CYS A 152 2.54 -5.35 7.22
CA CYS A 152 3.23 -4.19 6.69
C CYS A 152 4.00 -3.40 7.74
N LYS A 153 5.17 -2.92 7.35
CA LYS A 153 6.03 -2.04 8.14
C LYS A 153 6.57 -0.93 7.24
N PHE A 154 6.80 0.24 7.83
CA PHE A 154 7.60 1.29 7.19
C PHE A 154 9.08 1.02 7.43
N VAL A 155 9.85 0.99 6.35
CA VAL A 155 11.29 0.73 6.37
C VAL A 155 12.04 1.78 5.58
N THR A 156 13.29 1.98 5.95
CA THR A 156 14.21 2.81 5.17
C THR A 156 14.52 2.17 3.82
N GLU A 157 14.98 2.98 2.86
CA GLU A 157 15.43 2.47 1.57
C GLU A 157 16.58 1.45 1.74
N GLU A 158 17.49 1.71 2.67
CA GLU A 158 18.60 0.82 2.99
C GLU A 158 18.12 -0.55 3.48
N GLU A 159 17.20 -0.60 4.45
CA GLU A 159 16.61 -1.85 4.94
C GLU A 159 15.94 -2.65 3.81
N ASN A 160 15.19 -1.96 2.94
CA ASN A 160 14.51 -2.59 1.82
C ASN A 160 15.49 -3.16 0.77
N LEU A 161 16.58 -2.44 0.48
CA LEU A 161 17.63 -2.90 -0.43
C LEU A 161 18.39 -4.10 0.15
N ILE A 162 18.69 -4.05 1.45
CA ILE A 162 19.33 -5.15 2.19
C ILE A 162 18.49 -6.41 2.05
N GLU A 163 17.17 -6.31 2.28
CA GLU A 163 16.24 -7.44 2.20
C GLU A 163 16.09 -7.97 0.77
N ALA A 164 15.88 -7.09 -0.21
CA ALA A 164 15.68 -7.48 -1.61
C ALA A 164 16.88 -8.22 -2.22
N HIS A 165 18.10 -7.91 -1.77
CA HIS A 165 19.33 -8.54 -2.23
C HIS A 165 19.87 -9.63 -1.29
N ALA A 166 19.27 -9.80 -0.11
CA ALA A 166 19.71 -10.79 0.85
C ALA A 166 19.44 -12.22 0.33
N LYS A 167 20.53 -12.87 -0.07
CA LYS A 167 20.54 -14.31 -0.31
C LYS A 167 20.87 -15.03 0.99
N SER A 168 20.30 -16.22 1.15
CA SER A 168 20.68 -17.16 2.19
C SER A 168 21.86 -17.99 1.69
N TYR A 169 22.86 -18.14 2.53
CA TYR A 169 24.05 -18.95 2.33
C TYR A 169 24.21 -19.87 3.52
N SER A 170 24.91 -20.99 3.36
CA SER A 170 25.30 -21.84 4.48
C SER A 170 26.82 -22.02 4.43
N PHE A 171 27.49 -21.70 5.53
CA PHE A 171 28.93 -21.86 5.69
C PHE A 171 29.23 -22.74 6.91
N ILE A 172 30.44 -23.28 6.95
CA ILE A 172 31.00 -23.97 8.11
C ILE A 172 32.06 -23.05 8.72
N SER A 173 31.98 -22.80 10.03
CA SER A 173 32.96 -22.01 10.78
C SER A 173 34.28 -22.75 10.96
N ASP A 174 35.29 -22.04 11.46
CA ASP A 174 36.59 -22.62 11.85
C ASP A 174 36.47 -23.71 12.94
N LYS A 175 35.38 -23.68 13.72
CA LYS A 175 35.03 -24.70 14.72
C LYS A 175 34.25 -25.87 14.16
N GLY A 176 33.96 -25.90 12.86
CA GLY A 176 33.15 -26.95 12.22
C GLY A 176 31.65 -26.76 12.40
N GLU A 177 31.20 -25.61 12.90
CA GLU A 177 29.77 -25.34 13.12
C GLU A 177 29.13 -24.82 11.83
N ARG A 178 27.97 -25.38 11.47
CA ARG A 178 27.18 -24.86 10.35
C ARG A 178 26.49 -23.56 10.77
N VAL A 179 26.66 -22.52 9.95
CA VAL A 179 26.04 -21.21 10.15
C VAL A 179 25.28 -20.84 8.88
N ASP A 180 23.98 -20.62 9.05
CA ASP A 180 23.14 -20.08 7.99
C ASP A 180 23.23 -18.55 8.01
N VAL A 181 23.70 -17.99 6.90
CA VAL A 181 24.01 -16.59 6.73
C VAL A 181 22.94 -15.93 5.87
N TYR A 182 22.27 -14.94 6.46
CA TYR A 182 21.37 -14.05 5.76
C TYR A 182 22.08 -12.74 5.43
N ASN A 183 22.11 -12.37 4.14
CA ASN A 183 22.88 -11.22 3.65
C ASN A 183 24.40 -11.36 3.85
N LEU A 184 25.09 -11.88 2.82
CA LEU A 184 26.53 -12.11 2.87
C LEU A 184 27.34 -10.84 3.16
N ALA A 185 26.89 -9.67 2.69
CA ALA A 185 27.60 -8.42 2.89
C ALA A 185 27.60 -8.00 4.37
N LYS A 186 26.44 -8.10 5.05
CA LYS A 186 26.36 -7.86 6.50
C LYS A 186 27.23 -8.85 7.26
N PHE A 187 27.11 -10.13 6.97
CA PHE A 187 27.91 -11.17 7.61
C PHE A 187 29.42 -10.92 7.47
N CYS A 188 29.86 -10.51 6.27
CA CYS A 188 31.25 -10.18 6.04
C CYS A 188 31.72 -8.95 6.82
N ARG A 189 30.90 -7.90 6.92
CA ARG A 189 31.24 -6.73 7.75
C ARG A 189 31.38 -7.11 9.22
N ASP A 190 30.42 -7.84 9.77
CA ASP A 190 30.38 -8.20 11.18
C ASP A 190 31.52 -9.17 11.58
N ASN A 191 31.98 -10.00 10.64
CA ASN A 191 33.06 -10.98 10.86
C ASN A 191 34.41 -10.57 10.26
N ASN A 192 34.53 -9.32 9.79
CA ASN A 192 35.74 -8.80 9.14
C ASN A 192 36.24 -9.70 7.99
N LEU A 193 35.32 -10.19 7.16
CA LEU A 193 35.57 -11.02 5.98
C LEU A 193 35.48 -10.19 4.69
N ASN A 194 36.13 -10.68 3.62
CA ASN A 194 35.99 -10.08 2.30
C ASN A 194 34.82 -10.74 1.55
N CYS A 195 33.82 -9.94 1.16
CA CYS A 195 32.62 -10.44 0.47
C CYS A 195 32.93 -11.18 -0.83
N GLY A 196 33.91 -10.69 -1.60
CA GLY A 196 34.34 -11.31 -2.86
C GLY A 196 34.90 -12.72 -2.62
N ASN A 197 35.78 -12.87 -1.63
CA ASN A 197 36.32 -14.17 -1.25
C ASN A 197 35.23 -15.13 -0.78
N MET A 198 34.31 -14.67 0.07
CA MET A 198 33.21 -15.51 0.54
C MET A 198 32.26 -15.92 -0.58
N CYS A 199 32.05 -15.06 -1.58
CA CYS A 199 31.29 -15.41 -2.78
C CYS A 199 31.99 -16.53 -3.56
N GLN A 200 33.31 -16.45 -3.73
CA GLN A 200 34.09 -17.52 -4.37
C GLN A 200 34.04 -18.84 -3.57
N VAL A 201 34.01 -18.76 -2.24
CA VAL A 201 33.79 -19.94 -1.38
C VAL A 201 32.43 -20.56 -1.63
N GLN A 202 31.35 -19.76 -1.66
CA GLN A 202 30.02 -20.26 -1.99
C GLN A 202 29.95 -20.90 -3.38
N MET A 203 30.64 -20.32 -4.36
CA MET A 203 30.70 -20.84 -5.73
C MET A 203 31.51 -22.14 -5.86
N GLY A 204 32.28 -22.52 -4.83
CA GLY A 204 33.19 -23.67 -4.87
C GLY A 204 34.54 -23.39 -5.56
N ASN A 205 34.76 -22.15 -6.02
CA ASN A 205 36.02 -21.73 -6.64
C ASN A 205 37.13 -21.49 -5.61
N ARG A 206 36.78 -21.41 -4.33
CA ARG A 206 37.70 -21.27 -3.21
C ARG A 206 37.31 -22.24 -2.09
N ILE A 207 38.28 -22.94 -1.52
CA ILE A 207 38.01 -23.94 -0.48
C ILE A 207 37.52 -23.27 0.81
N SER A 208 38.22 -22.22 1.26
CA SER A 208 37.88 -21.49 2.47
C SER A 208 38.42 -20.05 2.49
N SER A 209 37.87 -19.21 3.36
CA SER A 209 38.32 -17.84 3.60
C SER A 209 38.24 -17.52 5.10
N LYS A 210 39.39 -17.24 5.72
CA LYS A 210 39.52 -16.97 7.17
C LYS A 210 38.80 -18.03 8.04
N GLY A 211 39.02 -19.30 7.73
CA GLY A 211 38.41 -20.43 8.46
C GLY A 211 37.00 -20.80 8.03
N TRP A 212 36.31 -19.97 7.24
CA TRP A 212 34.97 -20.27 6.75
C TRP A 212 35.01 -21.05 5.44
N SER A 213 34.27 -22.15 5.35
CA SER A 213 34.13 -22.97 4.14
C SER A 213 32.65 -23.14 3.75
N LYS A 214 32.39 -23.61 2.53
CA LYS A 214 31.02 -23.83 2.06
C LYS A 214 30.40 -25.02 2.80
N ALA A 215 29.18 -24.86 3.32
CA ALA A 215 28.42 -26.01 3.80
C ALA A 215 27.93 -26.82 2.59
N ILE A 216 28.22 -28.13 2.60
CA ILE A 216 27.79 -29.09 1.58
C ILE A 216 26.32 -29.44 1.81
#